data_AF-A0AAN8UNK2-F1
#
_entry.id   AF-A0AAN8UNK2-F1
#
_cell.length_a   1.000
_cell.length_b   1.000
_cell.length_c   1.000
_cell.angle_alpha   90.00
_cell.angle_beta   90.00
_cell.angle_gamma   90.00
#
_symmetry.space_group_name_H-M   'P 1'
#
loop_
_entity.id
_entity.type
_entity.pdbx_description
1 polymer ?
#
loop_
_entity_poly.entity_id
_entity_poly.type
_entity_poly.pdbx_seq_one_letter_code
_entity_poly.pdbx_strand_id
1 'polypeptide(L)'
;MGEYESYVVIHNIAKRHNVGTLARSATAFGVSEVILVGRRDFNAFGGHGSTSYLRFRHFHSLFDARNFLKERDCDICGIEITDGAMAVNQHPFQKSTSFLLGNEGTGLSPKECEICDFFVYIPQYGFGTASLNVTVAAFIVLHHFGVWAGFSERIREGNKFIVAERPAKQGKRNYCTETEECIAGERKSRRENASNGFFDGSGNEDSCSNLLDALFTE
;
A
#
# COMPACT_ATOMS: atom_id res chain seq x y z
N MET A 1 -1.62 23.14 4.14
CA MET A 1 -1.92 21.71 4.36
C MET A 1 -3.43 21.64 4.53
N GLY A 2 -4.08 20.73 3.80
CA GLY A 2 -5.54 20.59 3.86
C GLY A 2 -6.00 20.02 5.20
N GLU A 3 -7.30 20.08 5.46
CA GLU A 3 -7.95 19.47 6.63
C GLU A 3 -7.78 17.95 6.66
N TYR A 4 -7.58 17.33 5.48
CA TYR A 4 -7.43 15.89 5.31
C TYR A 4 -6.05 15.52 4.78
N GLU A 5 -5.53 14.39 5.26
CA GLU A 5 -4.30 13.77 4.78
C GLU A 5 -4.59 12.42 4.12
N SER A 6 -3.75 12.07 3.13
CA SER A 6 -3.75 10.74 2.52
C SER A 6 -2.46 9.99 2.81
N TYR A 7 -2.61 8.69 3.05
CA TYR A 7 -1.51 7.76 3.29
C TYR A 7 -1.63 6.58 2.33
N VAL A 8 -0.52 5.89 2.06
CA VAL A 8 -0.54 4.64 1.28
C VAL A 8 0.15 3.56 2.08
N VAL A 9 -0.55 2.48 2.37
CA VAL A 9 0.01 1.31 3.07
C VAL A 9 0.31 0.22 2.04
N ILE A 10 1.51 -0.32 2.15
CA ILE A 10 1.96 -1.41 1.30
C ILE A 10 2.54 -2.52 2.17
N HIS A 11 1.98 -3.72 2.04
CA HIS A 11 2.37 -4.88 2.83
C HIS A 11 2.99 -5.96 1.95
N ASN A 12 4.22 -6.37 2.30
CA ASN A 12 4.95 -7.47 1.66
C ASN A 12 4.89 -7.49 0.12
N ILE A 13 5.33 -6.41 -0.55
CA ILE A 13 5.35 -6.34 -2.02
C ILE A 13 6.09 -7.55 -2.61
N ALA A 14 5.34 -8.44 -3.26
CA ALA A 14 5.86 -9.69 -3.83
C ALA A 14 6.87 -9.44 -4.98
N LYS A 15 6.73 -8.33 -5.72
CA LYS A 15 7.61 -7.96 -6.84
C LYS A 15 8.25 -6.59 -6.62
N ARG A 16 9.58 -6.55 -6.63
CA ARG A 16 10.43 -5.34 -6.47
C ARG A 16 10.16 -4.20 -7.48
N HIS A 17 9.23 -4.37 -8.40
CA HIS A 17 8.91 -3.42 -9.45
C HIS A 17 7.65 -2.68 -9.02
N ASN A 18 7.78 -1.40 -8.64
CA ASN A 18 6.75 -0.33 -8.66
C ASN A 18 6.93 0.72 -7.56
N VAL A 19 7.86 0.60 -6.62
CA VAL A 19 8.07 1.63 -5.57
C VAL A 19 8.38 3.01 -6.18
N GLY A 20 9.16 3.07 -7.27
CA GLY A 20 9.44 4.33 -7.97
C GLY A 20 8.21 4.95 -8.63
N THR A 21 7.39 4.13 -9.29
CA THR A 21 6.13 4.55 -9.94
C THR A 21 5.11 4.99 -8.89
N LEU A 22 4.97 4.22 -7.82
CA LEU A 22 4.15 4.56 -6.66
C LEU A 22 4.60 5.87 -6.04
N ALA A 23 5.90 6.05 -5.80
CA ALA A 23 6.43 7.30 -5.25
C ALA A 23 6.14 8.50 -6.16
N ARG A 24 6.26 8.34 -7.48
CA ARG A 24 5.95 9.42 -8.43
C ARG A 24 4.48 9.84 -8.36
N SER A 25 3.55 8.90 -8.44
CA SER A 25 2.12 9.20 -8.42
C SER A 25 1.65 9.63 -7.05
N ALA A 26 2.14 9.01 -5.97
CA ALA A 26 1.85 9.44 -4.61
C ALA A 26 2.30 10.90 -4.37
N THR A 27 3.45 11.32 -4.90
CA THR A 27 3.86 12.74 -4.88
C THR A 27 2.88 13.61 -5.68
N ALA A 28 2.45 13.16 -6.86
CA ALA A 28 1.54 13.92 -7.72
C ALA A 28 0.15 14.13 -7.09
N PHE A 29 -0.36 13.16 -6.33
CA PHE A 29 -1.64 13.25 -5.63
C PHE A 29 -1.53 13.82 -4.20
N GLY A 30 -0.36 14.28 -3.78
CA GLY A 30 -0.18 14.92 -2.48
C GLY A 30 -0.24 13.97 -1.29
N VAL A 31 0.16 12.71 -1.46
CA VAL A 31 0.25 11.73 -0.36
C VAL A 31 1.23 12.23 0.71
N SER A 32 0.79 12.22 1.98
CA SER A 32 1.58 12.69 3.12
C SER A 32 2.71 11.72 3.47
N GLU A 33 2.44 10.41 3.52
CA GLU A 33 3.41 9.40 3.89
C GLU A 33 3.07 8.03 3.28
N VAL A 34 4.10 7.30 2.85
CA VAL A 34 4.00 5.90 2.41
C VAL A 34 4.43 4.99 3.55
N ILE A 35 3.53 4.13 3.98
CA ILE A 35 3.71 3.18 5.07
C ILE A 35 4.03 1.81 4.49
N LEU A 36 5.19 1.27 4.85
CA LEU A 36 5.69 -0.03 4.43
C LEU A 36 5.53 -1.01 5.59
N VAL A 37 4.90 -2.14 5.35
CA VAL A 37 4.66 -3.16 6.38
C VAL A 37 5.31 -4.48 5.97
N GLY A 38 5.98 -5.12 6.92
CA GLY A 38 6.54 -6.48 6.74
C GLY A 38 8.04 -6.49 6.42
N ARG A 39 8.48 -7.36 5.50
CA ARG A 39 9.93 -7.61 5.27
C ARG A 39 10.67 -6.36 4.78
N ARG A 40 11.85 -6.08 5.34
CA ARG A 40 12.62 -4.84 5.12
C ARG A 40 13.36 -4.79 3.76
N ASP A 41 13.14 -5.75 2.86
CA ASP A 41 13.92 -5.91 1.62
C ASP A 41 13.50 -4.96 0.48
N PHE A 42 13.06 -3.75 0.82
CA PHE A 42 12.65 -2.72 -0.13
C PHE A 42 13.87 -2.00 -0.71
N ASN A 43 14.34 -2.45 -1.86
CA ASN A 43 15.30 -1.71 -2.67
C ASN A 43 14.55 -0.63 -3.49
N ALA A 44 14.55 0.61 -2.99
CA ALA A 44 13.96 1.77 -3.68
C ALA A 44 14.81 2.25 -4.90
N PHE A 45 15.23 1.34 -5.77
CA PHE A 45 15.92 1.69 -7.02
C PHE A 45 14.87 1.94 -8.11
N GLY A 46 14.80 3.19 -8.61
CA GLY A 46 13.95 3.56 -9.76
C GLY A 46 13.14 4.86 -9.62
N GLY A 47 13.08 5.47 -8.44
CA GLY A 47 12.48 6.79 -8.28
C GLY A 47 13.40 7.87 -8.85
N HIS A 48 13.02 8.49 -9.96
CA HIS A 48 13.75 9.60 -10.60
C HIS A 48 13.69 10.90 -9.74
N GLY A 49 14.15 10.86 -8.49
CA GLY A 49 14.13 11.97 -7.54
C GLY A 49 12.82 12.17 -6.77
N SER A 50 11.70 11.56 -7.20
CA SER A 50 10.38 11.68 -6.54
C SER A 50 10.36 11.19 -5.10
N THR A 51 11.17 10.18 -4.76
CA THR A 51 11.28 9.64 -3.40
C THR A 51 11.76 10.66 -2.37
N SER A 52 12.34 11.78 -2.79
CA SER A 52 12.77 12.85 -1.86
C SER A 52 11.63 13.73 -1.38
N TYR A 53 10.49 13.72 -2.07
CA TYR A 53 9.31 14.51 -1.72
C TYR A 53 8.32 13.73 -0.86
N LEU A 54 8.54 12.42 -0.69
CA LEU A 54 7.69 11.55 0.11
C LEU A 54 8.39 11.08 1.37
N ARG A 55 7.64 11.09 2.46
CA ARG A 55 8.04 10.40 3.68
C ARG A 55 7.73 8.91 3.52
N PHE A 56 8.68 8.07 3.93
CA PHE A 56 8.48 6.64 4.05
C PHE A 56 8.57 6.28 5.52
N ARG A 57 7.67 5.43 5.99
CA ARG A 57 7.67 4.84 7.32
C ARG A 57 7.59 3.34 7.19
N HIS A 58 8.26 2.61 8.07
CA HIS A 58 8.25 1.16 8.06
C HIS A 58 7.73 0.64 9.40
N PHE A 59 6.89 -0.39 9.34
CA PHE A 59 6.42 -1.17 10.48
C PHE A 59 6.64 -2.65 10.22
N HIS A 60 6.84 -3.41 11.30
CA HIS A 60 7.01 -4.85 11.21
C HIS A 60 5.68 -5.60 11.09
N SER A 61 4.59 -5.03 11.63
CA SER A 61 3.26 -5.65 11.59
C SER A 61 2.18 -4.67 11.10
N LEU A 62 1.10 -5.24 10.54
CA LEU A 62 -0.10 -4.48 10.16
C LEU A 62 -0.80 -3.84 11.36
N PHE A 63 -0.66 -4.47 12.53
CA PHE A 63 -1.23 -3.98 13.78
C PHE A 63 -0.56 -2.67 14.23
N ASP A 64 0.76 -2.59 14.16
CA ASP A 64 1.50 -1.37 14.53
C ASP A 64 1.19 -0.22 13.56
N ALA A 65 1.11 -0.53 12.27
CA ALA A 65 0.67 0.42 11.26
C ALA A 65 -0.75 0.92 11.52
N ARG A 66 -1.67 0.03 11.92
CA ARG A 66 -3.04 0.40 12.28
C ARG A 66 -3.09 1.31 13.50
N ASN A 67 -2.34 1.02 14.55
CA ASN A 67 -2.31 1.86 15.75
C ASN A 67 -1.79 3.26 15.43
N PHE A 68 -0.71 3.35 14.65
CA PHE A 68 -0.16 4.63 14.19
C PHE A 68 -1.16 5.49 13.42
N LEU A 69 -1.98 4.87 12.56
CA LEU A 69 -3.01 5.55 11.78
C LEU A 69 -4.22 5.95 12.65
N LYS A 70 -4.62 5.09 13.58
CA LYS A 70 -5.69 5.39 14.55
C LYS A 70 -5.36 6.58 15.44
N GLU A 71 -4.12 6.69 15.91
CA GLU A 71 -3.65 7.84 16.70
C GLU A 71 -3.74 9.18 15.94
N ARG A 72 -3.84 9.13 14.61
CA ARG A 72 -3.98 10.30 13.72
C ARG A 72 -5.41 10.55 13.27
N ASP A 73 -6.38 9.84 13.85
CA ASP A 73 -7.77 9.84 13.41
C ASP A 73 -7.89 9.55 11.89
N CYS A 74 -7.10 8.59 11.41
CA CYS A 74 -7.05 8.19 10.01
C CYS A 74 -7.71 6.83 9.80
N ASP A 75 -8.67 6.76 8.88
CA ASP A 75 -9.29 5.48 8.48
C ASP A 75 -8.38 4.69 7.54
N ILE A 76 -8.51 3.37 7.56
CA ILE A 76 -7.84 2.45 6.65
C ILE A 76 -8.84 1.96 5.61
N CYS A 77 -8.69 2.44 4.38
CA CYS A 77 -9.49 2.06 3.23
C CYS A 77 -8.79 0.96 2.43
N GLY A 78 -9.40 -0.23 2.37
CA GLY A 78 -8.95 -1.30 1.48
C GLY A 78 -9.43 -1.05 0.05
N ILE A 79 -8.52 -1.12 -0.92
CA ILE A 79 -8.88 -1.06 -2.35
C ILE A 79 -9.06 -2.49 -2.85
N GLU A 80 -10.30 -2.97 -2.84
CA GLU A 80 -10.63 -4.36 -3.16
C GLU A 80 -12.06 -4.51 -3.67
N ILE A 81 -12.25 -5.47 -4.58
CA ILE A 81 -13.57 -5.88 -5.09
C ILE A 81 -14.12 -6.95 -4.13
N THR A 82 -14.84 -6.50 -3.09
CA THR A 82 -15.41 -7.38 -2.07
C THR A 82 -16.84 -6.98 -1.72
N ASP A 83 -17.58 -7.88 -1.08
CA ASP A 83 -18.94 -7.61 -0.64
C ASP A 83 -18.97 -6.44 0.37
N GLY A 84 -19.88 -5.50 0.15
CA GLY A 84 -19.98 -4.29 0.96
C GLY A 84 -18.98 -3.19 0.60
N ALA A 85 -18.10 -3.40 -0.39
CA ALA A 85 -17.25 -2.33 -0.91
C ALA A 85 -18.09 -1.24 -1.60
N MET A 86 -17.75 0.02 -1.35
CA MET A 86 -18.43 1.18 -1.92
C MET A 86 -17.76 1.64 -3.21
N ALA A 87 -18.55 2.14 -4.15
CA ALA A 87 -18.02 2.65 -5.40
C ALA A 87 -17.24 3.95 -5.17
N VAL A 88 -15.97 4.01 -5.57
CA VAL A 88 -15.09 5.15 -5.25
C VAL A 88 -15.58 6.49 -5.82
N ASN A 89 -16.30 6.46 -6.93
CA ASN A 89 -16.88 7.66 -7.56
C ASN A 89 -18.03 8.28 -6.75
N GLN A 90 -18.53 7.59 -5.71
CA GLN A 90 -19.47 8.15 -4.74
C GLN A 90 -18.76 8.88 -3.59
N HIS A 91 -17.42 8.88 -3.57
CA HIS A 91 -16.59 9.53 -2.56
C HIS A 91 -16.98 9.18 -1.11
N PRO A 92 -16.90 7.90 -0.71
CA PRO A 92 -17.35 7.43 0.61
C PRO A 92 -16.41 7.81 1.77
N PHE A 93 -15.55 8.82 1.58
CA PHE A 93 -14.55 9.24 2.56
C PHE A 93 -15.19 10.18 3.58
N GLN A 94 -14.70 10.13 4.81
CA GLN A 94 -15.22 10.98 5.91
C GLN A 94 -14.12 11.80 6.60
N LYS A 95 -12.87 11.31 6.56
CA LYS A 95 -11.72 11.96 7.18
C LYS A 95 -10.41 11.54 6.49
N SER A 96 -9.27 11.90 7.08
CA SER A 96 -7.95 11.47 6.61
C SER A 96 -7.95 9.96 6.39
N THR A 97 -7.45 9.52 5.23
CA THR A 97 -7.60 8.12 4.81
C THR A 97 -6.27 7.54 4.34
N SER A 98 -5.99 6.34 4.81
CA SER A 98 -4.89 5.50 4.39
C SER A 98 -5.38 4.42 3.45
N PHE A 99 -4.74 4.30 2.28
CA PHE A 99 -5.13 3.36 1.25
C PHE A 99 -4.27 2.10 1.30
N LEU A 100 -4.88 0.97 1.60
CA LEU A 100 -4.23 -0.34 1.62
C LEU A 100 -4.41 -1.04 0.26
N LEU A 101 -3.29 -1.45 -0.32
CA LEU A 101 -3.22 -2.07 -1.64
C LEU A 101 -3.10 -3.59 -1.51
N GLY A 102 -3.94 -4.32 -2.26
CA GLY A 102 -3.84 -5.77 -2.40
C GLY A 102 -2.59 -6.22 -3.16
N ASN A 103 -2.27 -7.50 -3.07
CA ASN A 103 -1.22 -8.11 -3.89
C ASN A 103 -1.77 -8.46 -5.28
N GLU A 104 -0.93 -8.33 -6.31
CA GLU A 104 -1.31 -8.70 -7.68
C GLU A 104 -1.74 -10.17 -7.74
N GLY A 105 -2.93 -10.43 -8.29
CA GLY A 105 -3.49 -11.77 -8.49
C GLY A 105 -4.21 -12.36 -7.27
N THR A 106 -3.82 -12.01 -6.04
CA THR A 106 -4.46 -12.54 -4.82
C THR A 106 -5.34 -11.53 -4.09
N GLY A 107 -5.26 -10.23 -4.44
CA GLY A 107 -5.97 -9.18 -3.72
C GLY A 107 -5.43 -8.97 -2.31
N LEU A 108 -6.27 -8.41 -1.43
CA LEU A 108 -6.02 -8.31 0.00
C LEU A 108 -6.17 -9.67 0.70
N SER A 109 -5.16 -10.03 1.49
CA SER A 109 -5.20 -11.18 2.40
C SER A 109 -6.18 -10.94 3.55
N PRO A 110 -6.66 -12.01 4.23
CA PRO A 110 -7.58 -11.87 5.36
C PRO A 110 -7.06 -10.92 6.45
N LYS A 111 -5.76 -10.98 6.76
CA LYS A 111 -5.12 -10.09 7.76
C LYS A 111 -5.10 -8.62 7.33
N GLU A 112 -5.04 -8.36 6.03
CA GLU A 112 -5.11 -7.00 5.47
C GLU A 112 -6.55 -6.49 5.52
N CYS A 113 -7.53 -7.34 5.20
CA CYS A 113 -8.94 -7.00 5.33
C CYS A 113 -9.33 -6.68 6.79
N GLU A 114 -8.83 -7.45 7.77
CA GLU A 114 -9.11 -7.24 9.20
C GLU A 114 -8.67 -5.87 9.72
N ILE A 115 -7.62 -5.27 9.13
CA ILE A 115 -7.17 -3.94 9.54
C ILE A 115 -7.94 -2.80 8.88
N CYS A 116 -8.63 -3.05 7.77
CA CYS A 116 -9.39 -2.04 7.07
C CYS A 116 -10.65 -1.65 7.85
N ASP A 117 -11.00 -0.37 7.81
CA ASP A 117 -12.23 0.17 8.40
C ASP A 117 -13.38 0.15 7.38
N PHE A 118 -13.07 0.24 6.08
CA PHE A 118 -14.02 0.05 4.98
C PHE A 118 -13.29 -0.29 3.68
N PHE A 119 -14.05 -0.68 2.66
CA PHE A 119 -13.54 -1.06 1.34
C PHE A 119 -14.13 -0.18 0.24
N VAL A 120 -13.32 0.08 -0.78
CA VAL A 120 -13.77 0.73 -2.02
C VAL A 120 -13.35 -0.07 -3.23
N TYR A 121 -14.19 -0.01 -4.26
CA TYR A 121 -13.89 -0.55 -5.58
C TYR A 121 -14.06 0.50 -6.66
N ILE A 122 -13.45 0.26 -7.81
CA ILE A 122 -13.58 1.10 -9.01
C ILE A 122 -14.62 0.45 -9.93
N PRO A 123 -15.74 1.11 -10.25
CA PRO A 123 -16.68 0.59 -11.22
C PRO A 123 -16.00 0.30 -12.58
N GLN A 124 -16.20 -0.91 -13.09
CA GLN A 124 -15.73 -1.32 -14.41
C GLN A 124 -16.91 -1.46 -15.37
N TYR A 125 -16.72 -1.08 -16.63
CA TYR A 125 -17.78 -1.06 -17.64
C TYR A 125 -17.48 -1.94 -18.87
N GLY A 126 -16.27 -2.50 -18.94
CA GLY A 126 -15.84 -3.39 -20.03
C GLY A 126 -15.89 -4.87 -19.61
N PHE A 127 -15.96 -5.76 -20.60
CA PHE A 127 -16.05 -7.21 -20.39
C PHE A 127 -14.70 -7.94 -20.43
N GLY A 128 -13.61 -7.26 -20.79
CA GLY A 128 -12.33 -7.87 -21.14
C GLY A 128 -11.34 -8.09 -19.99
N THR A 129 -11.67 -7.68 -18.77
CA THR A 129 -10.79 -7.87 -17.59
C THR A 129 -11.60 -8.02 -16.31
N ALA A 130 -11.12 -8.87 -15.41
CA ALA A 130 -11.72 -9.06 -14.08
C ALA A 130 -11.32 -7.96 -13.09
N SER A 131 -10.17 -7.33 -13.27
CA SER A 131 -9.66 -6.30 -12.36
C SER A 131 -8.67 -5.35 -13.04
N LEU A 132 -8.38 -4.24 -12.37
CA LEU A 132 -7.32 -3.32 -12.75
C LEU A 132 -5.98 -3.75 -12.13
N ASN A 133 -4.89 -3.28 -12.73
CA ASN A 133 -3.59 -3.32 -12.06
C ASN A 133 -3.69 -2.58 -10.71
N VAL A 134 -3.16 -3.19 -9.64
CA VAL A 134 -3.26 -2.66 -8.27
C VAL A 134 -2.73 -1.23 -8.14
N THR A 135 -1.63 -0.91 -8.82
CA THR A 135 -1.01 0.41 -8.77
C THR A 135 -1.86 1.44 -9.51
N VAL A 136 -2.49 1.04 -10.62
CA VAL A 136 -3.46 1.89 -11.34
C VAL A 136 -4.70 2.14 -10.48
N ALA A 137 -5.24 1.09 -9.84
CA ALA A 137 -6.38 1.22 -8.94
C ALA A 137 -6.07 2.19 -7.79
N ALA A 138 -4.90 2.07 -7.16
CA ALA A 138 -4.42 2.98 -6.13
C ALA A 138 -4.52 4.46 -6.55
N PHE A 139 -4.06 4.76 -7.76
CA PHE A 139 -3.97 6.13 -8.25
C PHE A 139 -5.33 6.72 -8.63
N ILE A 140 -6.24 5.89 -9.16
CA ILE A 140 -7.63 6.31 -9.39
C ILE A 140 -8.28 6.67 -8.06
N VAL A 141 -8.12 5.82 -7.04
CA VAL A 141 -8.69 6.08 -5.71
C VAL A 141 -8.07 7.32 -5.07
N LEU A 142 -6.75 7.49 -5.14
CA LEU A 142 -6.07 8.69 -4.64
C LEU A 142 -6.55 9.97 -5.33
N HIS A 143 -6.78 9.92 -6.65
CA HIS A 143 -7.36 11.04 -7.39
C HIS A 143 -8.78 11.37 -6.88
N HIS A 144 -9.66 10.37 -6.73
CA HIS A 144 -11.01 10.59 -6.18
C HIS A 144 -10.98 11.13 -4.75
N PHE A 145 -10.04 10.67 -3.92
CA PHE A 145 -9.84 11.21 -2.57
C PHE A 145 -9.41 12.68 -2.63
N GLY A 146 -8.41 13.02 -3.44
CA GLY A 146 -7.94 14.41 -3.57
C GLY A 146 -9.02 15.36 -4.06
N VAL A 147 -9.88 14.92 -4.99
CA VAL A 147 -11.06 15.69 -5.43
C VAL A 147 -12.05 15.90 -4.30
N TRP A 148 -12.40 14.85 -3.57
CA TRP A 148 -13.33 14.93 -2.42
C TRP A 148 -12.77 15.81 -1.28
N ALA A 149 -11.49 15.65 -0.96
CA ALA A 149 -10.80 16.39 0.08
C ALA A 149 -10.52 17.86 -0.28
N GLY A 150 -10.85 18.28 -1.50
CA GLY A 150 -10.64 19.67 -1.96
C GLY A 150 -9.17 20.03 -2.10
N PHE A 151 -8.30 19.08 -2.48
CA PHE A 151 -6.87 19.37 -2.68
C PHE A 151 -6.67 20.41 -3.78
N SER A 152 -5.91 21.46 -3.46
CA SER A 152 -5.65 22.54 -4.42
C SER A 152 -4.76 22.06 -5.56
N GLU A 153 -5.18 22.35 -6.79
CA GLU A 153 -4.37 22.10 -7.98
C GLU A 153 -3.04 22.86 -7.89
N ARG A 154 -1.94 22.20 -8.28
CA ARG A 154 -0.61 22.82 -8.36
C ARG A 154 -0.52 23.73 -9.59
N ILE A 155 0.33 24.75 -9.51
CA ILE A 155 0.55 25.70 -10.62
C ILE A 155 1.13 24.98 -11.84
N ARG A 156 0.62 25.32 -13.02
CA ARG A 156 1.09 24.82 -14.32
C ARG A 156 1.92 25.89 -15.03
N GLU A 157 2.97 25.44 -15.72
CA GLU A 157 3.80 26.24 -16.62
C GLU A 157 3.88 25.52 -17.98
N GLY A 158 3.23 26.10 -19.00
CA GLY A 158 3.05 25.44 -20.29
C GLY A 158 2.32 24.09 -20.14
N ASN A 159 2.98 23.02 -20.58
CA ASN A 159 2.42 21.65 -20.60
C ASN A 159 2.77 20.81 -19.35
N LYS A 160 3.30 21.43 -18.28
CA LYS A 160 3.77 20.71 -17.08
C LYS A 160 3.38 21.42 -15.78
N PHE A 161 3.32 20.66 -14.70
CA PHE A 161 3.21 21.22 -13.34
C PHE A 161 4.56 21.72 -12.85
N ILE A 162 4.57 22.84 -12.14
CA ILE A 162 5.77 23.38 -11.49
C ILE A 162 6.17 22.47 -10.32
N VAL A 163 7.37 21.89 -10.45
CA VAL A 163 7.97 21.04 -9.41
C VAL A 163 8.47 21.93 -8.28
N ALA A 164 8.05 21.64 -7.05
CA ALA A 164 8.53 22.37 -5.87
C ALA A 164 10.04 22.15 -5.66
N GLU A 165 10.69 23.07 -4.95
CA GLU A 165 12.07 22.86 -4.53
C GLU A 165 12.20 21.56 -3.74
N ARG A 166 13.31 20.85 -3.99
CA ARG A 166 13.59 19.62 -3.28
C ARG A 166 13.75 19.95 -1.79
N PRO A 167 12.97 19.31 -0.89
CA PRO A 167 13.15 19.55 0.53
C PRO A 167 14.60 19.23 0.92
N ALA A 168 15.16 20.04 1.84
CA ALA A 168 16.48 19.79 2.40
C ALA A 168 16.58 18.32 2.85
N LYS A 169 17.73 17.67 2.62
CA LYS A 169 17.92 16.23 2.90
C LYS A 169 17.28 15.88 4.23
N GLN A 170 16.13 15.20 4.18
CA GLN A 170 15.61 14.53 5.36
C GLN A 170 16.72 13.57 5.80
N GLY A 171 17.09 13.64 7.09
CA GLY A 171 18.15 12.82 7.67
C GLY A 171 18.00 11.34 7.28
N LYS A 172 19.11 10.59 7.32
CA LYS A 172 19.23 9.15 6.96
C LYS A 172 17.87 8.47 6.85
N ARG A 173 17.44 8.17 5.60
CA ARG A 173 16.28 7.36 5.19
C ARG A 173 15.37 7.02 6.39
N ASN A 174 14.20 7.64 6.50
CA ASN A 174 13.20 7.47 7.59
C ASN A 174 12.62 6.04 7.75
N TYR A 175 13.41 4.99 7.50
CA TYR A 175 13.19 3.68 8.09
C TYR A 175 13.41 3.82 9.60
N CYS A 176 12.33 3.67 10.36
CA CYS A 176 12.23 3.58 11.82
C CYS A 176 12.12 4.90 12.59
N THR A 177 10.98 5.05 13.27
CA THR A 177 10.94 5.51 14.66
C THR A 177 10.45 4.35 15.51
N GLU A 178 11.25 3.29 15.63
CA GLU A 178 11.16 2.38 16.77
C GLU A 178 12.42 2.65 17.59
N THR A 179 12.26 2.89 18.89
CA THR A 179 13.39 2.95 19.82
C THR A 179 14.13 1.61 19.82
N GLU A 180 15.42 1.59 20.17
CA GLU A 180 16.22 0.35 20.19
C GLU A 180 15.59 -0.76 21.06
N GLU A 181 14.80 -0.36 22.06
CA GLU A 181 14.03 -1.23 22.96
C GLU A 181 12.88 -1.95 22.25
N CYS A 182 12.13 -1.28 21.36
CA CYS A 182 11.08 -1.91 20.56
C CYS A 182 11.67 -2.99 19.62
N ILE A 183 12.81 -2.68 18.99
CA ILE A 183 13.52 -3.61 18.10
C ILE A 183 14.03 -4.82 18.88
N ALA A 184 14.52 -4.62 20.11
CA ALA A 184 14.98 -5.70 20.98
C ALA A 184 13.83 -6.59 21.47
N GLY A 185 12.70 -5.99 21.85
CA GLY A 185 11.48 -6.71 22.27
C GLY A 185 10.91 -7.59 21.15
N GLU A 186 10.88 -7.09 19.92
CA GLU A 186 10.32 -7.85 18.79
C GLU A 186 11.24 -9.02 18.36
N ARG A 187 12.57 -8.85 18.42
CA ARG A 187 13.52 -9.97 18.18
C ARG A 187 13.34 -11.09 19.20
N LYS A 188 12.97 -10.74 20.43
CA LYS A 188 12.67 -11.70 21.50
C LYS A 188 11.36 -12.43 21.20
N SER A 189 10.29 -11.71 20.84
CA SER A 189 9.00 -12.29 20.47
C SER A 189 9.09 -13.20 19.22
N ARG A 190 9.90 -12.85 18.22
CA ARG A 190 10.15 -13.73 17.05
C ARG A 190 10.87 -15.01 17.42
N ARG A 191 11.83 -14.96 18.35
CA ARG A 191 12.50 -16.17 18.85
C ARG A 191 11.52 -17.05 19.63
N GLU A 192 10.65 -16.45 20.43
CA GLU A 192 9.63 -17.15 21.22
C GLU A 192 8.54 -17.79 20.33
N ASN A 193 8.09 -17.10 19.29
CA ASN A 193 7.13 -17.64 18.32
C ASN A 193 7.75 -18.72 17.42
N ALA A 194 9.04 -18.61 17.08
CA ALA A 194 9.75 -19.65 16.35
C ALA A 194 10.04 -20.90 17.21
N SER A 195 10.18 -20.74 18.54
CA SER A 195 10.34 -21.87 19.46
C SER A 195 9.04 -22.60 19.78
N ASN A 196 7.88 -21.95 19.62
CA ASN A 196 6.55 -22.54 19.88
C ASN A 196 5.93 -23.23 18.65
N GLY A 197 6.76 -23.83 17.78
CA GLY A 197 6.32 -24.47 16.54
C GLY A 197 5.17 -25.46 16.73
N PHE A 198 4.00 -25.13 16.18
CA PHE A 198 2.92 -26.07 15.91
C PHE A 198 3.38 -27.04 14.82
N PHE A 199 3.68 -28.28 15.21
CA PHE A 199 3.59 -29.42 14.30
C PHE A 199 2.11 -29.70 14.07
N ASP A 200 1.66 -29.65 12.82
CA ASP A 200 0.55 -30.50 12.42
C ASP A 200 0.96 -31.28 11.18
N GLY A 201 1.06 -32.59 11.37
CA GLY A 201 1.43 -33.57 10.37
C GLY A 201 0.20 -34.35 9.93
N SER A 202 -0.22 -34.13 8.69
CA SER A 202 -0.88 -35.10 7.81
C SER A 202 -0.84 -34.46 6.41
N GLY A 203 -0.27 -35.04 5.36
CA GLY A 203 -0.23 -36.43 4.98
C GLY A 203 -1.13 -36.63 3.76
N ASN A 204 -0.70 -36.15 2.58
CA ASN A 204 -0.94 -36.84 1.32
C ASN A 204 -0.07 -36.24 0.20
N GLU A 205 0.98 -36.99 -0.15
CA GLU A 205 1.57 -36.99 -1.48
C GLU A 205 0.52 -37.55 -2.45
N ASP A 206 0.12 -36.78 -3.46
CA ASP A 206 -0.04 -37.30 -4.83
C ASP A 206 -0.42 -36.19 -5.83
N SER A 207 0.16 -36.31 -7.02
CA SER A 207 -0.16 -35.58 -8.26
C SER A 207 0.44 -34.18 -8.45
N CYS A 208 1.76 -34.16 -8.66
CA CYS A 208 2.38 -33.25 -9.63
C CYS A 208 2.64 -34.03 -10.92
N SER A 209 1.68 -34.06 -11.85
CA SER A 209 2.00 -34.18 -13.28
C SER A 209 0.84 -33.71 -14.15
N ASN A 210 1.19 -32.92 -15.17
CA ASN A 210 0.45 -32.69 -16.41
C ASN A 210 -0.79 -31.80 -16.37
N LEU A 211 -0.58 -30.47 -16.41
CA LEU A 211 -1.57 -29.54 -16.97
C LEU A 211 -0.98 -28.31 -17.69
N LEU A 212 0.32 -28.32 -18.00
CA LEU A 212 1.01 -27.24 -18.72
C LEU A 212 1.58 -27.62 -20.10
N ASP A 213 1.49 -28.90 -20.51
CA ASP A 213 1.92 -29.35 -21.85
C ASP A 213 0.80 -29.35 -22.90
N ALA A 214 -0.41 -28.85 -22.58
CA ALA A 214 -1.56 -28.84 -23.49
C ALA A 214 -1.90 -27.47 -24.08
N LEU A 215 -1.04 -26.46 -23.92
CA LEU A 215 -1.33 -25.08 -24.37
C LEU A 215 -0.35 -24.50 -25.39
N PHE A 216 0.64 -25.26 -25.88
CA PHE A 216 1.51 -24.83 -26.98
C PHE A 216 1.95 -26.01 -27.86
N THR A 217 1.13 -26.37 -28.84
CA THR A 217 1.58 -27.03 -30.07
C THR A 217 0.77 -26.49 -31.24
N GLU A 218 1.47 -25.88 -32.20
CA GLU A 218 1.06 -25.83 -33.61
C GLU A 218 1.07 -27.22 -34.22
#